data_AF-A0A7R9R104-F1
#
_entry.id   AF-A0A7R9R104-F1
#
_cell.length_a   1.000
_cell.length_b   1.000
_cell.length_c   1.000
_cell.angle_alpha   90.00
_cell.angle_beta   90.00
_cell.angle_gamma   90.00
#
_symmetry.space_group_name_H-M   'P 1'
#
loop_
_entity.id
_entity.type
_entity.pdbx_description
1 polymer ?
#
loop_
_entity_poly.entity_id
_entity_poly.type
_entity_poly.pdbx_seq_one_letter_code
_entity_poly.pdbx_strand_id
1 'polypeptide(L)'
;RCLNRELLSKYNNDGLVSHTSEEQRKVEESVERCYEEIEGIVENDNQAPHLLRDKHQKYLIRGLSQPLHQSFQCLDASRPWLTYWITHSLAILDLDSHLELNAIKIIKFLTNCKNKEGGYGGGPQQISHLATTYAAVNALVTLCSESALKSINRQEIKKFIIEMKQNDGSFRMHSGGEIDI
;
A
#
# COMPACT_ATOMS: atom_id res chain seq x y z
N ARG A 1 16.53 -4.27 -22.15
CA ARG A 1 17.60 -4.12 -21.14
C ARG A 1 17.87 -5.43 -20.42
N CYS A 2 16.88 -6.02 -19.72
CA CYS A 2 17.09 -7.26 -18.95
C CYS A 2 17.45 -8.49 -19.80
N LEU A 3 17.02 -8.53 -21.08
CA LEU A 3 17.40 -9.59 -22.02
C LEU A 3 18.74 -9.34 -22.75
N ASN A 4 19.37 -8.18 -22.54
CA ASN A 4 20.64 -7.88 -23.20
C ASN A 4 21.77 -8.59 -22.44
N ARG A 5 22.32 -9.65 -23.04
CA ARG A 5 23.39 -10.47 -22.46
C ARG A 5 24.69 -9.72 -22.18
N GLU A 6 24.96 -8.63 -22.90
CA GLU A 6 26.13 -7.77 -22.65
C GLU A 6 25.98 -6.91 -21.40
N LEU A 7 24.74 -6.70 -20.93
CA LEU A 7 24.41 -5.94 -19.73
C LEU A 7 24.10 -6.83 -18.52
N LEU A 8 24.12 -8.16 -18.68
CA LEU A 8 23.87 -9.10 -17.59
C LEU A 8 25.11 -9.21 -16.70
N SER A 9 25.02 -8.63 -15.49
CA SER A 9 25.97 -8.84 -14.41
C SER A 9 25.27 -9.57 -13.26
N LYS A 10 25.71 -10.78 -12.93
CA LYS A 10 25.27 -11.49 -11.72
C LYS A 10 26.04 -10.99 -10.51
N TYR A 11 25.45 -11.14 -9.33
CA TYR A 11 26.15 -10.84 -8.08
C TYR A 11 27.41 -11.70 -7.96
N ASN A 12 28.56 -11.04 -7.77
CA ASN A 12 29.81 -11.70 -7.46
C ASN A 12 29.99 -11.68 -5.93
N ASN A 13 30.10 -12.86 -5.33
CA ASN A 13 30.30 -13.00 -3.89
C ASN A 13 31.79 -13.03 -3.49
N ASP A 14 32.71 -12.78 -4.42
CA ASP A 14 34.17 -12.78 -4.21
C ASP A 14 34.71 -14.11 -3.62
N GLY A 15 33.99 -15.22 -3.87
CA GLY A 15 34.30 -16.52 -3.28
C GLY A 15 33.92 -16.65 -1.80
N LEU A 16 33.24 -15.66 -1.22
CA LEU A 16 32.81 -15.64 0.18
C LEU A 16 31.31 -15.94 0.29
N VAL A 17 31.00 -17.17 0.66
CA VAL A 17 29.61 -17.61 0.85
C VAL A 17 29.11 -17.14 2.21
N SER A 18 27.96 -16.47 2.17
CA SER A 18 27.15 -16.08 3.32
C SER A 18 25.68 -16.33 3.01
N HIS A 19 24.84 -16.34 4.05
CA HIS A 19 23.39 -16.40 3.88
C HIS A 19 22.89 -15.32 2.88
N THR A 20 23.41 -14.10 2.95
CA THR A 20 23.06 -13.02 2.01
C THR A 20 23.39 -13.38 0.56
N SER A 21 24.59 -13.93 0.31
CA SER A 21 24.99 -14.32 -1.06
C SER A 21 24.16 -15.49 -1.60
N GLU A 22 23.74 -16.41 -0.72
CA GLU A 22 22.92 -17.55 -1.10
C GLU A 22 21.50 -17.13 -1.46
N GLU A 23 20.88 -16.25 -0.65
CA GLU A 23 19.55 -15.71 -0.94
C GLU A 23 19.56 -14.84 -2.20
N GLN A 24 20.59 -14.00 -2.39
CA GLN A 24 20.75 -13.21 -3.62
C GLN A 24 20.81 -14.12 -4.85
N ARG A 25 21.62 -15.19 -4.80
CA ARG A 25 21.72 -16.15 -5.90
C ARG A 25 20.38 -16.81 -6.22
N LYS A 26 19.64 -17.27 -5.19
CA LYS A 26 18.31 -17.88 -5.38
C LYS A 26 17.32 -16.93 -6.06
N VAL A 27 17.36 -15.64 -5.69
CA VAL A 27 16.52 -14.61 -6.32
C VAL A 27 16.93 -14.38 -7.76
N GLU A 28 18.23 -14.24 -8.05
CA GLU A 28 18.75 -14.07 -9.42
C GLU A 28 18.32 -15.23 -10.31
N GLU A 29 18.49 -16.48 -9.86
CA GLU A 29 18.07 -17.68 -10.58
C GLU A 29 16.54 -17.72 -10.81
N SER A 30 15.75 -17.26 -9.84
CA SER A 30 14.29 -17.20 -10.00
C SER A 30 13.85 -16.15 -11.00
N VAL A 31 14.49 -14.96 -11.00
CA VAL A 31 14.14 -13.86 -11.91
C VAL A 31 14.63 -14.14 -13.32
N GLU A 32 15.81 -14.77 -13.48
CA GLU A 32 16.35 -15.17 -14.77
C GLU A 32 15.39 -16.11 -15.51
N ARG A 33 14.77 -17.07 -14.83
CA ARG A 33 13.73 -17.94 -15.43
C ARG A 33 12.55 -17.14 -15.98
N CYS A 34 12.11 -16.08 -15.29
CA CYS A 34 11.04 -15.21 -15.81
C CYS A 34 11.49 -14.46 -17.07
N TYR A 35 12.77 -14.06 -17.16
CA TYR A 35 13.30 -13.42 -18.36
C TYR A 35 13.42 -14.41 -19.53
N GLU A 36 13.89 -15.63 -19.29
CA GLU A 36 13.96 -16.70 -20.29
C GLU A 36 12.58 -17.04 -20.87
N GLU A 37 11.54 -17.11 -20.02
CA GLU A 37 10.15 -17.30 -20.47
C GLU A 37 9.67 -16.20 -21.44
N ILE A 38 10.23 -15.00 -21.31
CA ILE A 38 9.84 -13.81 -22.07
C ILE A 38 10.78 -13.55 -23.27
N GLU A 39 12.01 -14.12 -23.28
CA GLU A 39 13.02 -13.90 -24.34
C GLU A 39 12.47 -14.27 -25.72
N GLY A 40 11.82 -15.44 -25.86
CA GLY A 40 11.21 -15.89 -27.12
C GLY A 40 9.91 -15.17 -27.52
N ILE A 41 9.41 -14.29 -26.66
CA ILE A 41 8.12 -13.60 -26.81
C ILE A 41 8.33 -12.15 -27.29
N VAL A 42 9.42 -11.50 -26.85
CA VAL A 42 9.69 -10.06 -27.09
C VAL A 42 10.15 -9.74 -28.51
N GLU A 43 10.59 -10.73 -29.30
CA GLU A 43 10.91 -10.51 -30.73
C GLU A 43 9.68 -10.07 -31.55
N ASN A 44 8.47 -10.25 -31.01
CA ASN A 44 7.22 -9.76 -31.56
C ASN A 44 6.50 -8.89 -30.51
N ASP A 45 6.52 -7.56 -30.67
CA ASP A 45 6.04 -6.56 -29.70
C ASP A 45 4.61 -6.83 -29.18
N ASN A 46 3.76 -7.46 -30.01
CA ASN A 46 2.40 -7.86 -29.64
C ASN A 46 2.31 -8.93 -28.55
N GLN A 47 3.41 -9.61 -28.21
CA GLN A 47 3.43 -10.63 -27.16
C GLN A 47 4.20 -10.17 -25.92
N ALA A 48 4.83 -9.00 -25.93
CA ALA A 48 5.54 -8.47 -24.78
C ALA A 48 4.63 -8.41 -23.52
N PRO A 49 5.19 -8.55 -22.31
CA PRO A 49 4.43 -8.45 -21.09
C PRO A 49 3.69 -7.11 -21.02
N HIS A 50 2.37 -7.17 -20.94
CA HIS A 50 1.52 -6.00 -20.79
C HIS A 50 0.85 -6.01 -19.42
N LEU A 51 0.53 -4.81 -18.93
CA LEU A 51 -0.23 -4.65 -17.69
C LEU A 51 -1.63 -5.26 -17.86
N LEU A 52 -1.93 -6.29 -17.07
CA LEU A 52 -3.21 -7.00 -17.09
C LEU A 52 -4.30 -6.21 -16.34
N ARG A 53 -4.61 -4.99 -16.82
CA ARG A 53 -5.47 -4.00 -16.14
C ARG A 53 -6.79 -4.62 -15.66
N ASP A 54 -7.49 -5.36 -16.52
CA ASP A 54 -8.77 -6.01 -16.17
C ASP A 54 -8.67 -6.99 -15.01
N LYS A 55 -7.57 -7.75 -14.93
CA LYS A 55 -7.36 -8.70 -13.83
C LYS A 55 -7.11 -7.97 -12.52
N HIS A 56 -6.29 -6.92 -12.55
CA HIS A 56 -6.03 -6.08 -11.38
C HIS A 56 -7.29 -5.34 -10.91
N GLN A 57 -8.06 -4.76 -11.84
CA GLN A 57 -9.34 -4.12 -11.54
C GLN A 57 -10.30 -5.08 -10.82
N LYS A 58 -10.52 -6.28 -11.37
CA LYS A 58 -11.40 -7.29 -10.74
C LYS A 58 -10.94 -7.67 -9.33
N TYR A 59 -9.63 -7.83 -9.14
CA TYR A 59 -9.05 -8.12 -7.84
C TYR A 59 -9.29 -6.99 -6.82
N LEU A 60 -9.01 -5.75 -7.20
CA LEU A 60 -9.15 -4.57 -6.36
C LEU A 60 -10.62 -4.29 -5.99
N ILE A 61 -11.53 -4.34 -6.97
CA ILE A 61 -12.97 -4.13 -6.74
C ILE A 61 -13.52 -5.19 -5.77
N ARG A 62 -13.10 -6.44 -5.92
CA ARG A 62 -13.46 -7.52 -4.99
C ARG A 62 -12.94 -7.22 -3.58
N GLY A 63 -11.69 -6.80 -3.45
CA GLY A 63 -11.08 -6.45 -2.16
C GLY A 63 -11.80 -5.31 -1.41
N LEU A 64 -12.39 -4.37 -2.15
CA LEU A 64 -13.13 -3.25 -1.57
C LEU A 64 -14.60 -3.59 -1.23
N SER A 65 -15.22 -4.45 -2.04
CA SER A 65 -16.68 -4.62 -2.05
C SER A 65 -17.15 -5.89 -1.36
N GLN A 66 -16.26 -6.83 -1.07
CA GLN A 66 -16.58 -8.14 -0.49
C GLN A 66 -15.76 -8.39 0.78
N PRO A 67 -16.25 -9.23 1.71
CA PRO A 67 -15.44 -9.68 2.83
C PRO A 67 -14.12 -10.29 2.36
N LEU A 68 -13.03 -9.87 3.00
CA LEU A 68 -11.70 -10.43 2.77
C LEU A 68 -11.60 -11.82 3.40
N HIS A 69 -10.76 -12.66 2.82
CA HIS A 69 -10.48 -14.00 3.36
C HIS A 69 -9.81 -13.91 4.73
N GLN A 70 -9.99 -14.93 5.60
CA GLN A 70 -9.44 -14.94 6.96
C GLN A 70 -7.92 -14.76 7.01
N SER A 71 -7.20 -15.11 5.95
CA SER A 71 -5.76 -14.87 5.83
C SER A 71 -5.35 -13.40 5.98
N PHE A 72 -6.29 -12.45 5.85
CA PHE A 72 -6.07 -11.02 6.10
C PHE A 72 -6.19 -10.62 7.57
N GLN A 73 -6.43 -11.56 8.50
CA GLN A 73 -6.55 -11.27 9.92
C GLN A 73 -5.30 -10.60 10.51
N CYS A 74 -4.11 -10.91 9.98
CA CYS A 74 -2.86 -10.23 10.37
C CYS A 74 -2.85 -8.73 10.04
N LEU A 75 -3.78 -8.27 9.19
CA LEU A 75 -3.94 -6.88 8.77
C LEU A 75 -5.20 -6.23 9.38
N ASP A 76 -5.82 -6.83 10.41
CA ASP A 76 -7.02 -6.24 11.04
C ASP A 76 -6.72 -4.88 11.70
N ALA A 77 -5.50 -4.67 12.17
CA ALA A 77 -5.01 -3.36 12.63
C ALA A 77 -4.46 -2.45 11.50
N SER A 78 -4.73 -2.80 10.24
CA SER A 78 -4.23 -2.11 9.04
C SER A 78 -5.33 -1.96 7.98
N ARG A 79 -6.60 -1.87 8.38
CA ARG A 79 -7.71 -1.75 7.41
C ARG A 79 -7.74 -0.40 6.68
N PRO A 80 -7.33 0.74 7.28
CA PRO A 80 -7.06 1.95 6.50
C PRO A 80 -5.97 1.78 5.44
N TRP A 81 -4.94 0.96 5.71
CA TRP A 81 -3.92 0.63 4.70
C TRP A 81 -4.53 -0.15 3.53
N LEU A 82 -5.33 -1.18 3.80
CA LEU A 82 -6.06 -1.91 2.76
C LEU A 82 -6.94 -0.97 1.93
N THR A 83 -7.62 -0.03 2.60
CA THR A 83 -8.45 0.98 1.93
C THR A 83 -7.61 1.88 1.03
N TYR A 84 -6.48 2.38 1.52
CA TYR A 84 -5.58 3.23 0.75
C TYR A 84 -4.94 2.49 -0.43
N TRP A 85 -4.35 1.32 -0.22
CA TRP A 85 -3.70 0.55 -1.28
C TRP A 85 -4.67 0.23 -2.41
N ILE A 86 -5.92 -0.14 -2.07
CA ILE A 86 -6.93 -0.44 -3.07
C ILE A 86 -7.37 0.83 -3.81
N THR A 87 -7.74 1.89 -3.07
CA THR A 87 -8.23 3.14 -3.70
C THR A 87 -7.16 3.82 -4.55
N HIS A 88 -5.92 3.86 -4.09
CA HIS A 88 -4.81 4.43 -4.85
C HIS A 88 -4.49 3.60 -6.10
N SER A 89 -4.54 2.27 -6.00
CA SER A 89 -4.35 1.39 -7.16
C SER A 89 -5.46 1.55 -8.20
N LEU A 90 -6.72 1.76 -7.77
CA LEU A 90 -7.82 2.09 -8.68
C LEU A 90 -7.60 3.45 -9.37
N ALA A 91 -7.11 4.47 -8.64
CA ALA A 91 -6.79 5.78 -9.22
C ALA A 91 -5.67 5.68 -10.26
N ILE A 92 -4.59 4.95 -9.99
CA ILE A 92 -3.49 4.72 -10.95
C ILE A 92 -3.98 3.98 -12.22
N LEU A 93 -5.03 3.15 -12.08
CA LEU A 93 -5.62 2.43 -13.20
C LEU A 93 -6.70 3.24 -13.95
N ASP A 94 -6.90 4.51 -13.62
CA ASP A 94 -7.89 5.42 -14.20
C ASP A 94 -9.35 4.95 -13.99
N LEU A 95 -9.64 4.42 -12.79
CA LEU A 95 -10.95 3.84 -12.42
C LEU A 95 -11.75 4.74 -11.48
N ASP A 96 -11.84 6.03 -11.79
CA ASP A 96 -12.50 7.04 -10.95
C ASP A 96 -13.98 6.73 -10.68
N SER A 97 -14.70 6.20 -11.67
CA SER A 97 -16.11 5.81 -11.51
C SER A 97 -16.31 4.74 -10.42
N HIS A 98 -15.34 3.85 -10.22
CA HIS A 98 -15.38 2.86 -9.14
C HIS A 98 -15.07 3.48 -7.77
N LEU A 99 -14.21 4.50 -7.73
CA LEU A 99 -13.94 5.27 -6.52
C LEU A 99 -15.19 6.06 -6.09
N GLU A 100 -15.82 6.77 -7.03
CA GLU A 100 -17.05 7.53 -6.81
C GLU A 100 -18.18 6.63 -6.27
N LEU A 101 -18.40 5.47 -6.89
CA LEU A 101 -19.42 4.51 -6.47
C LEU A 101 -19.24 4.03 -5.02
N ASN A 102 -17.99 3.95 -4.55
CA ASN A 102 -17.65 3.45 -3.22
C ASN A 102 -17.32 4.56 -2.21
N ALA A 103 -17.28 5.82 -2.63
CA ALA A 103 -16.81 6.94 -1.81
C ALA A 103 -17.54 7.04 -0.46
N ILE A 104 -18.88 6.96 -0.47
CA ILE A 104 -19.69 7.05 0.76
C ILE A 104 -19.37 5.90 1.73
N LYS A 105 -19.16 4.68 1.22
CA LYS A 105 -18.83 3.51 2.06
C LYS A 105 -17.45 3.66 2.68
N ILE A 106 -16.48 4.13 1.88
CA ILE A 106 -15.10 4.39 2.34
C ILE A 106 -15.10 5.48 3.41
N ILE A 107 -15.75 6.61 3.15
CA ILE A 107 -15.86 7.72 4.11
C ILE A 107 -16.49 7.24 5.41
N LYS A 108 -17.61 6.50 5.34
CA LYS A 108 -18.29 5.96 6.52
C LYS A 108 -17.38 5.00 7.30
N PHE A 109 -16.68 4.11 6.61
CA PHE A 109 -15.77 3.16 7.24
C PHE A 109 -14.61 3.86 7.95
N LEU A 110 -13.93 4.80 7.28
CA LEU A 110 -12.82 5.54 7.87
C LEU A 110 -13.29 6.46 9.00
N THR A 111 -14.50 7.03 8.90
CA THR A 111 -15.12 7.78 10.00
C THR A 111 -15.29 6.90 11.24
N ASN A 112 -15.64 5.63 11.09
CA ASN A 112 -15.75 4.69 12.21
C ASN A 112 -14.38 4.28 12.79
N CYS A 113 -13.29 4.43 12.04
CA CYS A 113 -11.92 4.19 12.51
C CYS A 113 -11.31 5.41 13.21
N LYS A 114 -12.00 6.55 13.18
CA LYS A 114 -11.54 7.80 13.78
C LYS A 114 -11.78 7.80 15.29
N ASN A 115 -10.81 8.30 16.06
CA ASN A 115 -10.96 8.47 17.51
C ASN A 115 -11.32 9.90 17.91
N LYS A 116 -11.93 10.04 19.10
CA LYS A 116 -12.34 11.33 19.65
C LYS A 116 -11.14 12.22 19.99
N GLU A 117 -10.01 11.63 20.36
CA GLU A 117 -8.76 12.34 20.62
C GLU A 117 -8.06 12.80 19.33
N GLY A 118 -8.53 12.35 18.16
CA GLY A 118 -7.99 12.66 16.84
C GLY A 118 -7.20 11.50 16.22
N GLY A 119 -6.91 11.60 14.93
CA GLY A 119 -6.30 10.52 14.15
C GLY A 119 -7.26 9.37 13.82
N TYR A 120 -6.73 8.35 13.14
CA TYR A 120 -7.44 7.13 12.75
C TYR A 120 -6.69 5.91 13.27
N GLY A 121 -7.41 4.93 13.82
CA GLY A 121 -6.88 3.62 14.19
C GLY A 121 -6.95 2.60 13.06
N GLY A 122 -6.39 1.42 13.30
CA GLY A 122 -6.34 0.30 12.34
C GLY A 122 -7.68 -0.33 11.98
N GLY A 123 -8.71 -0.03 12.77
CA GLY A 123 -10.10 -0.44 12.59
C GLY A 123 -10.98 0.28 13.60
N PRO A 124 -12.31 0.09 13.54
CA PRO A 124 -13.21 0.70 14.51
C PRO A 124 -12.84 0.35 15.95
N GLN A 125 -12.86 1.35 16.84
CA GLN A 125 -12.49 1.24 18.27
C GLN A 125 -11.02 0.96 18.56
N GLN A 126 -10.15 0.85 17.55
CA GLN A 126 -8.71 0.77 17.77
C GLN A 126 -8.13 2.17 18.01
N ILE A 127 -7.10 2.26 18.85
CA ILE A 127 -6.41 3.53 19.14
C ILE A 127 -5.85 4.16 17.87
N SER A 128 -5.73 5.48 17.87
CA SER A 128 -5.14 6.21 16.74
C SER A 128 -3.66 5.91 16.60
N HIS A 129 -3.22 5.80 15.35
CA HIS A 129 -1.85 5.51 14.99
C HIS A 129 -1.46 6.33 13.76
N LEU A 130 -0.22 6.84 13.70
CA LEU A 130 0.25 7.71 12.61
C LEU A 130 0.19 7.00 11.26
N ALA A 131 0.64 5.74 11.18
CA ALA A 131 0.54 4.93 9.95
C ALA A 131 -0.89 4.81 9.40
N THR A 132 -1.88 4.48 10.24
CA THR A 132 -3.28 4.35 9.81
C THR A 132 -3.96 5.70 9.59
N THR A 133 -3.51 6.74 10.28
CA THR A 133 -3.91 8.14 10.03
C THR A 133 -3.44 8.60 8.66
N TYR A 134 -2.18 8.33 8.29
CA TYR A 134 -1.63 8.56 6.95
C TYR A 134 -2.46 7.85 5.89
N ALA A 135 -2.68 6.55 6.05
CA ALA A 135 -3.43 5.76 5.09
C ALA A 135 -4.89 6.25 4.94
N ALA A 136 -5.58 6.53 6.04
CA ALA A 136 -6.94 7.04 6.02
C ALA A 136 -7.05 8.40 5.30
N VAL A 137 -6.15 9.35 5.60
CA VAL A 137 -6.14 10.65 4.95
C VAL A 137 -5.86 10.52 3.46
N ASN A 138 -4.87 9.72 3.05
CA ASN A 138 -4.57 9.53 1.63
C ASN A 138 -5.69 8.81 0.89
N ALA A 139 -6.35 7.82 1.49
CA ALA A 139 -7.53 7.18 0.90
C ALA A 139 -8.65 8.22 0.66
N LEU A 140 -8.93 9.09 1.65
CA LEU A 140 -9.95 10.13 1.53
C LEU A 140 -9.58 11.19 0.47
N VAL A 141 -8.32 11.61 0.41
CA VAL A 141 -7.84 12.56 -0.61
C VAL A 141 -7.91 11.93 -2.01
N THR A 142 -7.57 10.65 -2.14
CA THR A 142 -7.64 9.90 -3.42
C THR A 142 -9.05 9.86 -4.00
N LEU A 143 -10.10 9.95 -3.17
CA LEU A 143 -11.48 10.02 -3.66
C LEU A 143 -11.79 11.33 -4.41
N CYS A 144 -10.96 12.37 -4.30
CA CYS A 144 -11.11 13.66 -4.98
C CYS A 144 -12.50 14.29 -4.86
N SER A 145 -13.24 13.99 -3.78
CA SER A 145 -14.61 14.45 -3.58
C SER A 145 -14.73 15.39 -2.38
N GLU A 146 -15.63 16.36 -2.49
CA GLU A 146 -15.84 17.37 -1.45
C GLU A 146 -16.27 16.74 -0.11
N SER A 147 -17.10 15.68 -0.17
CA SER A 147 -17.56 14.95 1.01
C SER A 147 -16.41 14.23 1.72
N ALA A 148 -15.48 13.63 0.96
CA ALA A 148 -14.29 13.00 1.54
C ALA A 148 -13.38 14.02 2.21
N LEU A 149 -13.09 15.15 1.54
CA LEU A 149 -12.26 16.21 2.11
C LEU A 149 -12.89 16.84 3.37
N LYS A 150 -14.22 17.08 3.35
CA LYS A 150 -14.96 17.59 4.52
C LYS A 150 -14.97 16.62 5.71
N SER A 151 -14.84 15.32 5.46
CA SER A 151 -14.80 14.31 6.54
C SER A 151 -13.50 14.35 7.36
N ILE A 152 -12.45 15.00 6.85
CA ILE A 152 -11.14 15.09 7.51
C ILE A 152 -11.16 16.24 8.53
N ASN A 153 -11.22 15.91 9.83
CA ASN A 153 -11.08 16.92 10.88
C ASN A 153 -9.62 17.28 11.12
N ARG A 154 -9.16 18.35 10.44
CA ARG A 154 -7.79 18.84 10.52
C ARG A 154 -7.36 19.26 11.93
N GLN A 155 -8.28 19.79 12.75
CA GLN A 155 -7.93 20.26 14.11
C GLN A 155 -7.64 19.09 15.04
N GLU A 156 -8.46 18.03 14.97
CA GLU A 156 -8.25 16.81 15.75
C GLU A 156 -7.00 16.06 15.29
N ILE A 157 -6.74 15.97 13.98
CA ILE A 157 -5.50 15.36 13.47
C ILE A 157 -4.28 16.16 13.92
N LYS A 158 -4.33 17.49 13.84
CA LYS A 158 -3.24 18.35 14.34
C LYS A 158 -2.99 18.12 15.84
N LYS A 159 -4.05 18.05 16.64
CA LYS A 159 -3.94 17.75 18.08
C LYS A 159 -3.22 16.42 18.31
N PHE A 160 -3.67 15.36 17.64
CA PHE A 160 -3.06 14.03 17.72
C PHE A 160 -1.57 14.05 17.33
N ILE A 161 -1.22 14.68 16.21
CA ILE A 161 0.18 14.80 15.77
C ILE A 161 1.04 15.54 16.81
N ILE A 162 0.52 16.61 17.41
CA ILE A 162 1.24 17.36 18.45
C ILE A 162 1.44 16.50 19.71
N GLU A 163 0.45 15.69 20.11
CA GLU A 163 0.59 14.76 21.24
C GLU A 163 1.65 13.68 20.99
N MET A 164 1.88 13.32 19.72
CA MET A 164 2.92 12.38 19.32
C MET A 164 4.32 13.00 19.29
N LYS A 165 4.43 14.34 19.26
CA LYS A 165 5.71 15.04 19.19
C LYS A 165 6.53 14.89 20.47
N GLN A 166 7.82 14.62 20.33
CA GLN A 166 8.79 14.53 21.42
C GLN A 166 9.67 15.78 21.51
N ASN A 167 10.37 15.93 22.64
CA ASN A 167 11.26 17.07 22.90
C ASN A 167 12.48 17.12 21.96
N ASP A 168 12.92 15.98 21.47
CA ASP A 168 14.03 15.85 20.50
C ASP A 168 13.60 16.12 19.04
N GLY A 169 12.31 16.37 18.80
CA GLY A 169 11.75 16.63 17.49
C GLY A 169 11.17 15.39 16.78
N SER A 170 11.38 14.19 17.33
CA SER A 170 10.79 12.96 16.81
C SER A 170 9.29 12.85 17.10
N PHE A 171 8.63 11.85 16.51
CA PHE A 171 7.22 11.56 16.73
C PHE A 171 7.02 10.09 17.10
N ARG A 172 6.21 9.82 18.12
CA ARG A 172 5.72 8.46 18.40
C ARG A 172 4.66 8.05 17.39
N MET A 173 4.63 6.78 17.03
CA MET A 173 3.62 6.27 16.10
C MET A 173 2.22 6.22 16.71
N HIS A 174 2.10 6.07 18.02
CA HIS A 174 0.87 6.20 18.78
C HIS A 174 1.17 6.48 20.26
N SER A 175 0.14 6.65 21.10
CA SER A 175 0.33 6.83 22.54
C SER A 175 1.06 5.61 23.14
N GLY A 176 2.22 5.82 23.75
CA GLY A 176 3.09 4.76 24.28
C GLY A 176 3.81 3.92 23.23
N GLY A 177 3.70 4.26 21.94
CA GLY A 177 4.30 3.53 20.84
C GLY A 177 5.79 3.85 20.60
N GLU A 178 6.32 3.19 19.59
CA GLU A 178 7.67 3.33 19.06
C GLU A 178 7.89 4.69 18.36
N ILE A 179 9.17 4.97 18.08
CA ILE A 179 9.65 6.14 17.37
C ILE A 179 10.62 5.65 16.29
N ASP A 180 10.38 6.06 15.05
CA ASP A 180 11.24 5.83 13.88
C ASP A 180 11.16 7.04 12.91
N ILE A 181 11.46 6.87 11.61
CA ILE A 181 11.79 7.93 10.65
C ILE A 181 10.86 7.99 9.44
#